data_AF-A0A1V6I4Z0-F1
#
_entry.id   AF-A0A1V6I4Z0-F1
#
_cell.length_a   1.000
_cell.length_b   1.000
_cell.length_c   1.000
_cell.angle_alpha   90.00
_cell.angle_beta   90.00
_cell.angle_gamma   90.00
#
_symmetry.space_group_name_H-M   'P 1'
#
loop_
_entity.id
_entity.type
_entity.pdbx_description
1 polymer ?
#
loop_
_entity_poly.entity_id
_entity_poly.type
_entity_poly.pdbx_seq_one_letter_code
_entity_poly.pdbx_strand_id
1 'polypeptide(L)' 'MNKLKTGITLVILGNVLYVSKDFFCNILPSDFGDFIQGLFLGIGVAINAVGIVLVFMHIAKEKKENNNLE' A
#
# COMPACT_ATOMS: atom_id res chain seq x y z
N MET A 1 -11.89 12.18 2.07
CA MET A 1 -11.70 10.92 2.81
C MET A 1 -10.71 11.16 3.94
N ASN A 2 -10.96 10.65 5.15
CA ASN A 2 -10.01 10.79 6.27
C ASN A 2 -8.65 10.18 5.87
N LYS A 3 -7.54 10.86 6.18
CA LYS A 3 -6.18 10.40 5.83
C LYS A 3 -5.90 8.97 6.30
N LEU A 4 -6.48 8.58 7.44
CA LEU A 4 -6.48 7.21 7.95
C LEU A 4 -7.13 6.21 6.99
N LYS A 5 -8.35 6.51 6.51
CA LYS A 5 -9.06 5.66 5.55
C LYS A 5 -8.25 5.50 4.27
N THR A 6 -7.67 6.59 3.77
CA THR A 6 -6.76 6.55 2.62
C THR A 6 -5.53 5.66 2.89
N GLY A 7 -4.85 5.84 4.02
CA GLY A 7 -3.68 5.02 4.38
C GLY A 7 -4.01 3.53 4.46
N ILE A 8 -5.11 3.16 5.10
CA ILE A 8 -5.59 1.77 5.19
C ILE A 8 -5.95 1.22 3.80
N THR A 9 -6.64 2.00 2.97
CA THR A 9 -6.97 1.60 1.60
C THR A 9 -5.71 1.35 0.77
N LEU A 10 -4.67 2.17 0.91
CA LEU A 10 -3.39 1.94 0.23
C LEU A 10 -2.77 0.61 0.67
N VAL A 11 -2.74 0.31 1.97
CA VAL A 11 -2.18 -0.96 2.47
C VAL A 11 -2.96 -2.18 1.93
N ILE A 12 -4.29 -2.08 1.88
CA ILE A 12 -5.12 -3.15 1.31
C ILE A 12 -4.80 -3.30 -0.18
N LEU A 13 -4.72 -2.19 -0.91
CA LEU A 13 -4.41 -2.18 -2.34
C LEU A 13 -3.04 -2.80 -2.64
N GLY A 14 -2.00 -2.46 -1.86
CA GLY A 14 -0.67 -3.05 -2.03
C GLY A 14 -0.67 -4.57 -1.84
N ASN A 15 -1.45 -5.09 -0.89
CA ASN A 15 -1.64 -6.55 -0.74
C ASN A 15 -2.42 -7.18 -1.91
N VAL A 16 -3.43 -6.50 -2.45
CA VAL A 16 -4.13 -6.96 -3.66
C VAL A 16 -3.18 -7.03 -4.86
N LEU A 17 -2.24 -6.10 -4.99
CA LEU A 17 -1.21 -6.14 -6.03
C LEU A 17 -0.28 -7.36 -5.86
N TYR A 18 0.06 -7.76 -4.64
CA TYR A 18 0.83 -8.99 -4.42
C TYR A 18 0.10 -10.24 -4.90
N VAL A 19 -1.20 -10.35 -4.62
CA VAL A 19 -2.00 -11.49 -5.12
C VAL A 19 -2.14 -11.43 -6.65
N SER A 20 -2.28 -10.23 -7.21
CA SER A 20 -2.41 -10.02 -8.65
C SER A 20 -1.13 -10.43 -9.40
N LYS A 21 0.03 -10.16 -8.82
CA LYS A 21 1.34 -10.59 -9.35
C LYS A 21 1.37 -12.10 -9.58
N ASP A 22 0.96 -12.89 -8.58
CA ASP A 22 0.98 -14.35 -8.67
C ASP A 22 -0.02 -14.87 -9.70
N PHE A 23 -1.18 -14.22 -9.84
CA PHE A 23 -2.16 -14.56 -10.87
C PHE A 23 -1.62 -14.34 -12.29
N PHE A 24 -1.03 -13.17 -12.57
CA PHE A 24 -0.50 -12.86 -13.90
C PHE A 24 0.70 -13.75 -14.28
N CYS A 25 1.56 -14.08 -13.30
CA CYS A 25 2.69 -14.99 -13.52
C CYS A 25 2.26 -16.39 -13.98
N ASN A 26 1.14 -16.90 -13.46
CA ASN A 26 0.63 -18.22 -13.80
C ASN A 26 -0.05 -18.30 -15.17
N ILE A 27 -0.52 -17.16 -15.70
CA ILE A 27 -1.30 -17.12 -16.96
C ILE A 27 -0.42 -16.81 -18.16
N LEU A 28 0.65 -16.03 -17.99
CA LEU A 28 1.46 -15.53 -19.10
C LEU A 28 2.97 -15.71 -18.86
N PRO A 29 3.49 -16.96 -18.82
CA PRO A 29 4.92 -17.21 -18.71
C PRO A 29 5.63 -16.70 -19.97
N SER A 30 6.22 -15.51 -19.85
CA SER A 30 6.88 -14.75 -20.92
C SER A 30 7.75 -13.67 -20.30
N ASP A 31 8.73 -13.15 -21.06
CA ASP A 31 9.60 -12.05 -20.60
C ASP A 31 8.79 -10.81 -20.17
N PHE A 32 7.66 -10.56 -20.83
CA PHE A 32 6.75 -9.49 -20.44
C PHE A 32 6.02 -9.80 -19.12
N GLY A 33 5.65 -11.07 -18.90
CA GLY A 33 5.08 -11.55 -17.64
C GLY A 33 6.02 -11.31 -16.47
N ASP A 34 7.31 -11.64 -16.63
CA ASP A 34 8.35 -11.43 -15.61
C ASP A 34 8.57 -9.93 -15.32
N PHE A 35 8.55 -9.08 -16.35
CA PHE A 35 8.61 -7.63 -16.18
C PHE A 35 7.41 -7.10 -15.36
N ILE A 36 6.18 -7.49 -15.73
CA ILE A 36 4.96 -7.08 -15.00
C ILE A 36 4.96 -7.61 -13.57
N GLN A 37 5.50 -8.81 -13.36
CA GLN A 37 5.66 -9.41 -12.03
C GLN A 37 6.56 -8.54 -11.14
N GLY A 38 7.73 -8.12 -11.65
CA GLY A 38 8.63 -7.21 -10.96
C GLY A 38 8.01 -5.83 -10.73
N LEU A 39 7.29 -5.31 -11.72
CA LEU A 39 6.57 -4.03 -11.63
C LEU A 39 5.51 -4.05 -10.52
N PHE A 40 4.68 -5.08 -10.46
CA PHE A 40 3.63 -5.21 -9.45
C PHE A 40 4.20 -5.37 -8.05
N LEU A 41 5.31 -6.11 -7.91
CA LEU A 41 6.03 -6.23 -6.64
C LEU A 41 6.56 -4.87 -6.18
N GLY A 42 7.23 -4.13 -7.07
CA GLY A 42 7.76 -2.79 -6.76
C GLY A 42 6.68 -1.79 -6.37
N ILE A 43 5.59 -1.73 -7.14
CA ILE A 43 4.44 -0.87 -6.85
C ILE A 43 3.76 -1.29 -5.53
N GLY A 44 3.59 -2.59 -5.28
CA GLY A 44 3.01 -3.11 -4.04
C GLY A 44 3.79 -2.69 -2.80
N VAL A 45 5.13 -2.82 -2.82
CA VAL A 45 6.01 -2.35 -1.73
C VAL A 45 5.88 -0.84 -1.54
N ALA A 46 5.91 -0.06 -2.62
CA ALA A 46 5.85 1.41 -2.55
C ALA A 46 4.51 1.90 -1.99
N ILE A 47 3.38 1.34 -2.46
CA ILE A 47 2.04 1.70 -1.96
C ILE A 47 1.91 1.34 -0.47
N ASN A 48 2.39 0.16 -0.06
CA ASN A 48 2.36 -0.24 1.36
C ASN A 48 3.18 0.71 2.25
N ALA A 49 4.40 1.07 1.82
CA ALA A 49 5.24 2.01 2.56
C ALA A 49 4.54 3.38 2.72
N VAL A 50 3.98 3.93 1.64
CA VAL A 50 3.23 5.19 1.67
C VAL A 50 1.99 5.07 2.58
N GLY A 51 1.24 3.97 2.48
CA GLY A 51 0.06 3.71 3.29
C GLY A 51 0.36 3.69 4.79
N ILE A 52 1.42 2.97 5.18
CA ILE A 52 1.88 2.90 6.58
C ILE A 52 2.28 4.28 7.09
N VAL A 53 3.07 5.04 6.32
CA VAL A 53 3.49 6.40 6.69
C VAL A 53 2.30 7.34 6.87
N LEU A 54 1.28 7.25 6.02
CA LEU A 54 0.04 8.03 6.16
C LEU A 54 -0.74 7.67 7.42
N VAL A 55 -0.82 6.39 7.78
CA VAL A 55 -1.46 5.93 9.01
C VAL A 55 -0.71 6.46 10.24
N PHE A 56 0.61 6.33 10.29
CA PHE A 56 1.42 6.84 11.39
C PHE A 56 1.33 8.37 11.54
N MET A 57 1.39 9.11 10.44
CA MET A 57 1.22 10.57 10.49
C MET A 57 -0.15 10.97 11.01
N HIS A 58 -1.20 10.21 10.68
CA HIS A 58 -2.54 10.48 11.19
C HIS A 58 -2.63 10.24 12.70
N ILE A 59 -2.15 9.09 13.18
CA ILE A 59 -2.13 8.75 14.62
C ILE A 59 -1.31 9.77 15.41
N ALA A 60 -0.14 10.17 14.89
CA ALA A 60 0.70 11.19 15.53
C ALA A 60 0.01 12.56 15.59
N LYS A 61 -0.74 12.93 14.55
CA LYS A 61 -1.51 14.17 14.52
C LYS A 61 -2.66 14.13 15.53
N GLU A 62 -3.46 13.07 15.56
CA GLU A 62 -4.55 12.91 16.53
C GLU A 62 -4.04 12.95 17.97
N LYS A 63 -2.91 12.28 18.26
CA LYS A 63 -2.30 12.31 19.60
C LYS A 63 -1.88 13.72 20.01
N LYS A 64 -1.32 14.51 19.10
CA LYS A 64 -0.93 15.91 19.37
C LYS A 64 -2.16 16.79 19.63
N GLU A 65 -3.24 16.57 18.90
CA GLU A 65 -4.48 17.34 19.05
C GLU A 65 -5.16 17.07 20.39
N ASN A 66 -5.22 15.80 20.81
CA ASN A 66 -5.76 15.41 22.12
C ASN A 66 -4.93 15.95 23.29
N ASN A 67 -3.59 15.92 23.21
CA ASN A 67 -2.71 16.45 24.27
C ASN A 67 -2.76 17.99 24.42
N ASN A 68 -3.27 18.73 23.44
CA ASN A 68 -3.40 20.19 23.50
C ASN A 68 -4.76 20.65 24.03
N LEU A 69 -5.68 19.71 24.30
CA LEU A 69 -7.03 19.96 24.81
C LEU A 69 -7.17 19.61 26.30
N GLU A 70 -6.15 18.99 26.90
CA GLU A 70 -6.00 18.76 28.35
C GLU A 70 -5.16 19.87 28.99
#